data_AF-A0ABD1UAM5-F1
#
_entry.id   AF-A0ABD1UAM5-F1
#
_cell.length_a   1.000
_cell.length_b   1.000
_cell.length_c   1.000
_cell.angle_alpha   90.00
_cell.angle_beta   90.00
_cell.angle_gamma   90.00
#
_symmetry.space_group_name_H-M   'P 1'
#
loop_
_entity.id
_entity.type
_entity.pdbx_description
1 polymer ?
#
loop_
_entity_poly.entity_id
_entity_poly.type
_entity_poly.pdbx_seq_one_letter_code
_entity_poly.pdbx_strand_id
1 'polypeptide(L)'
;MALPYGGEKSTKLLNAQAYVWNHIFNFINSMSLKCAVQLGILDIIYKHGKPTTLAELVEALLMNKAKAQSVPRLMHILIHLGFFMKAKISKGEEETGYWITPASRLL
;
A
#
# COMPACT_ATOMS: atom_id res chain seq x y z
N MET A 1 1.87 -48.09 -8.13
CA MET A 1 2.81 -46.97 -7.89
C MET A 1 2.37 -45.81 -8.77
N ALA A 2 1.58 -44.87 -8.22
CA ALA A 2 1.04 -43.74 -8.97
C ALA A 2 2.06 -42.59 -9.00
N LEU A 3 2.33 -42.03 -10.18
CA LEU A 3 3.30 -40.95 -10.36
C LEU A 3 2.75 -39.61 -9.83
N PRO A 4 3.41 -38.93 -8.88
CA PRO A 4 2.99 -37.61 -8.40
C PRO A 4 3.52 -36.47 -9.30
N TYR A 5 3.75 -36.72 -10.58
CA TYR A 5 4.67 -35.89 -11.39
C TYR A 5 3.99 -34.68 -12.06
N GLY A 6 2.66 -34.63 -12.13
CA GLY A 6 1.91 -33.52 -12.75
C GLY A 6 1.74 -32.31 -11.84
N GLY A 7 1.37 -32.54 -10.57
CA GLY A 7 1.10 -31.46 -9.61
C GLY A 7 2.35 -30.69 -9.20
N GLU A 8 3.46 -31.40 -8.95
CA GLU A 8 4.73 -30.79 -8.51
C GLU A 8 5.40 -29.94 -9.60
N LYS A 9 5.21 -30.29 -10.88
CA LYS A 9 5.69 -29.48 -12.01
C LYS A 9 4.87 -28.21 -12.20
N SER A 10 3.56 -28.32 -12.06
CA SER A 10 2.65 -27.18 -12.18
C SER A 10 2.93 -26.13 -11.10
N THR A 11 3.11 -26.55 -9.84
CA THR A 11 3.46 -25.62 -8.75
C THR A 11 4.83 -24.96 -8.96
N LYS A 12 5.83 -25.70 -9.45
CA LYS A 12 7.15 -25.14 -9.79
C LYS A 12 7.05 -24.07 -10.88
N LEU A 13 6.26 -24.29 -11.93
CA LEU A 13 6.04 -23.29 -12.99
C LEU A 13 5.31 -22.05 -12.47
N LEU A 14 4.28 -22.21 -11.64
CA LEU A 14 3.57 -21.08 -11.02
C LEU A 14 4.49 -20.24 -10.12
N ASN A 15 5.34 -20.88 -9.33
CA ASN A 15 6.32 -20.19 -8.49
C ASN A 15 7.36 -19.45 -9.33
N ALA A 16 7.85 -20.05 -10.41
CA ALA A 16 8.77 -19.39 -11.34
C ALA A 16 8.12 -18.18 -12.03
N GLN A 17 6.86 -18.30 -12.43
CA GLN A 17 6.10 -17.18 -13.01
C GLN A 17 5.92 -16.05 -11.99
N ALA A 18 5.51 -16.35 -10.76
CA ALA A 18 5.38 -15.36 -9.69
C ALA A 18 6.72 -14.65 -9.40
N TYR A 19 7.83 -15.40 -9.40
CA TYR A 19 9.17 -14.84 -9.22
C TYR A 19 9.52 -13.83 -10.33
N VAL A 20 9.32 -14.20 -11.61
CA VAL A 20 9.58 -13.32 -12.75
C VAL A 20 8.66 -12.09 -12.71
N TRP A 21 7.38 -12.26 -12.42
CA TRP A 21 6.41 -11.16 -12.34
C TRP A 21 6.74 -10.19 -11.21
N ASN A 22 7.11 -10.69 -10.03
CA ASN A 22 7.53 -9.84 -8.92
C ASN A 22 8.73 -8.98 -9.32
N HIS A 23 9.69 -9.54 -10.08
CA HIS A 23 10.83 -8.77 -10.56
C HIS A 23 10.43 -7.73 -11.62
N ILE A 24 9.65 -8.14 -12.64
CA ILE A 24 9.18 -7.25 -13.72
C ILE A 24 8.38 -6.08 -13.16
N PHE A 25 7.52 -6.32 -12.17
CA PHE A 25 6.62 -5.31 -11.61
C PHE A 25 7.18 -4.60 -10.35
N ASN A 26 8.39 -4.93 -9.89
CA ASN A 26 8.95 -4.32 -8.68
C ASN A 26 9.09 -2.79 -8.79
N PHE A 27 9.23 -2.25 -10.01
CA PHE A 27 9.26 -0.79 -10.23
C PHE A 27 8.00 -0.09 -9.71
N ILE A 28 6.85 -0.78 -9.68
CA ILE A 28 5.59 -0.25 -9.16
C ILE A 28 5.78 0.16 -7.69
N ASN A 29 6.51 -0.61 -6.89
CA ASN A 29 6.77 -0.29 -5.49
C ASN A 29 7.49 1.07 -5.35
N SER A 30 8.51 1.29 -6.17
CA SER A 30 9.26 2.55 -6.19
C SER A 30 8.41 3.72 -6.71
N MET A 31 7.61 3.50 -7.76
CA MET A 31 6.74 4.53 -8.32
C MET A 31 5.57 4.89 -7.40
N SER A 32 5.02 3.91 -6.67
CA SER A 32 4.02 4.15 -5.63
C SER A 32 4.59 5.00 -4.50
N LEU A 33 5.81 4.70 -4.03
CA LEU A 33 6.47 5.51 -3.01
C LEU A 33 6.72 6.94 -3.49
N LYS A 34 7.28 7.08 -4.70
CA LYS A 34 7.48 8.39 -5.33
C LYS A 34 6.18 9.18 -5.43
N CYS A 35 5.09 8.52 -5.81
CA CYS A 35 3.77 9.15 -5.90
C CYS A 35 3.31 9.66 -4.52
N ALA A 36 3.49 8.88 -3.45
CA ALA A 36 3.11 9.29 -2.09
C ALA A 36 3.86 10.54 -1.62
N VAL A 37 5.16 10.62 -1.92
CA VAL A 37 6.01 11.77 -1.63
C VAL A 37 5.59 12.98 -2.46
N GLN A 38 5.41 12.82 -3.77
CA GLN A 38 5.03 13.91 -4.67
C GLN A 38 3.62 14.46 -4.40
N LEU A 39 2.71 13.62 -3.93
CA LEU A 39 1.37 14.03 -3.50
C LEU A 39 1.37 14.64 -2.08
N GLY A 40 2.48 14.62 -1.35
CA GLY A 40 2.56 15.14 0.01
C GLY A 40 1.74 14.33 1.03
N ILE A 41 1.44 13.06 0.74
CA ILE A 41 0.62 12.19 1.63
C ILE A 41 1.28 12.05 3.01
N LEU A 42 2.61 11.93 3.03
CA LEU A 42 3.38 11.82 4.25
C LEU A 42 3.22 13.08 5.12
N ASP A 43 3.40 14.24 4.51
CA ASP A 43 3.25 15.53 5.18
C ASP A 43 1.84 15.76 5.71
N ILE A 44 0.82 15.37 4.93
CA ILE A 44 -0.58 15.49 5.35
C ILE A 44 -0.81 14.69 6.63
N ILE A 45 -0.42 13.41 6.66
CA ILE A 45 -0.62 12.54 7.83
C ILE A 45 0.24 13.01 9.01
N TYR A 46 1.49 13.43 8.75
CA TYR A 46 2.39 13.92 9.78
C TYR A 46 1.87 15.20 10.45
N LYS A 47 1.46 16.19 9.65
CA LYS A 47 0.91 17.47 10.14
C LYS A 47 -0.43 17.27 10.85
N HIS A 48 -1.21 16.28 10.44
CA HIS A 48 -2.48 15.96 11.07
C HIS A 48 -2.30 15.39 12.49
N GLY A 49 -1.16 14.76 12.79
CA GLY A 49 -0.77 14.37 14.15
C GLY A 49 -1.52 13.18 14.75
N LYS A 50 -2.50 12.62 14.04
CA LYS A 50 -3.27 11.42 14.40
C LYS A 50 -3.58 10.59 13.14
N PRO A 51 -3.99 9.31 13.26
CA PRO A 51 -4.39 8.50 12.11
C PRO A 51 -5.43 9.22 11.24
N THR A 52 -5.17 9.30 9.94
CA THR A 52 -6.00 10.04 8.97
C THR A 52 -6.90 9.08 8.20
N THR A 53 -8.21 9.32 8.18
CA THR A 53 -9.16 8.52 7.40
C THR A 53 -8.89 8.65 5.90
N LEU A 54 -9.44 7.72 5.11
CA LEU A 54 -9.41 7.85 3.66
C LEU A 54 -10.14 9.12 3.17
N ALA A 55 -11.25 9.49 3.82
CA ALA A 55 -12.03 10.67 3.44
C ALA A 55 -11.23 11.96 3.69
N GLU A 56 -10.66 12.11 4.89
CA GLU A 56 -9.80 13.25 5.23
C GLU A 56 -8.58 13.34 4.30
N LEU A 57 -7.98 12.20 3.94
CA LEU A 57 -6.84 12.16 3.03
C LEU A 57 -7.22 12.61 1.61
N VAL A 58 -8.35 12.12 1.08
CA VAL A 58 -8.84 12.50 -0.25
C VAL A 58 -9.19 13.99 -0.29
N GLU A 59 -9.80 14.50 0.77
CA GLU A 59 -10.14 15.92 0.92
C GLU A 59 -8.89 16.79 0.97
N ALA A 60 -7.89 16.42 1.79
CA ALA A 60 -6.62 17.15 1.91
C ALA A 60 -5.81 17.18 0.59
N LEU A 61 -5.93 16.14 -0.24
CA LEU A 61 -5.27 16.06 -1.54
C LEU A 61 -5.99 16.86 -2.65
N LEU A 62 -7.19 17.43 -2.36
CA LEU A 62 -7.99 18.23 -3.31
C LEU A 62 -8.22 17.53 -4.66
N MET A 63 -8.40 16.21 -4.65
CA MET A 63 -8.52 15.43 -5.88
C MET A 63 -9.96 15.37 -6.40
N ASN A 64 -10.10 15.33 -7.73
CA ASN A 64 -11.37 15.01 -8.35
C ASN A 64 -11.78 13.54 -8.06
N LYS A 65 -13.09 13.26 -8.16
CA LYS A 65 -13.65 11.92 -7.85
C LYS A 65 -12.98 10.78 -8.62
N ALA A 66 -12.59 11.00 -9.88
CA ALA A 66 -11.96 9.97 -10.70
C ALA A 66 -10.58 9.56 -10.15
N LYS A 67 -9.77 10.52 -9.68
CA LYS A 67 -8.46 10.25 -9.08
C LYS A 67 -8.57 9.78 -7.63
N ALA A 68 -9.56 10.25 -6.88
CA ALA A 68 -9.80 9.81 -5.51
C ALA A 68 -9.97 8.28 -5.38
N GLN A 69 -10.53 7.62 -6.40
CA GLN A 69 -10.69 6.17 -6.43
C GLN A 69 -9.37 5.38 -6.45
N SER A 70 -8.24 6.00 -6.80
CA SER A 70 -6.93 5.32 -6.81
C SER A 70 -6.18 5.40 -5.47
N VAL A 71 -6.53 6.36 -4.60
CA VAL A 71 -5.88 6.55 -3.29
C VAL A 71 -5.95 5.31 -2.41
N PRO A 72 -7.09 4.61 -2.27
CA PRO A 72 -7.14 3.42 -1.42
C PRO A 72 -6.19 2.33 -1.91
N ARG A 73 -6.04 2.19 -3.23
CA ARG A 73 -5.15 1.20 -3.86
C ARG A 73 -3.68 1.56 -3.61
N LEU A 74 -3.34 2.83 -3.78
CA LEU A 74 -2.01 3.35 -3.48
C LEU A 74 -1.66 3.13 -2.01
N MET A 75 -2.55 3.51 -1.10
CA MET A 75 -2.34 3.32 0.34
C MET A 75 -2.18 1.86 0.72
N HIS A 76 -2.94 0.94 0.10
CA HIS A 76 -2.76 -0.50 0.33
C HIS A 76 -1.37 -0.99 -0.07
N ILE A 77 -0.86 -0.57 -1.23
CA ILE A 77 0.51 -0.91 -1.67
C ILE A 77 1.52 -0.39 -0.64
N LEU A 78 1.40 0.88 -0.24
CA LEU A 78 2.37 1.50 0.68
C LEU A 78 2.32 0.91 2.10
N ILE A 79 1.16 0.43 2.55
CA ILE A 79 1.03 -0.33 3.79
C ILE A 79 1.73 -1.68 3.67
N HIS A 80 1.51 -2.40 2.57
CA HIS A 80 2.18 -3.67 2.32
C HIS A 80 3.71 -3.51 2.23
N LEU A 81 4.19 -2.38 1.71
CA LEU A 81 5.61 -2.02 1.69
C LEU A 81 6.16 -1.54 3.05
N GLY A 82 5.31 -1.37 4.07
CA GLY A 82 5.72 -0.99 5.42
C GLY A 82 5.99 0.50 5.63
N PHE A 83 5.62 1.38 4.69
CA PHE A 83 5.74 2.83 4.86
C PHE A 83 4.58 3.43 5.67
N PHE A 84 3.42 2.77 5.63
CA PHE A 84 2.23 3.17 6.38
C PHE A 84 1.64 1.98 7.12
N MET A 85 0.77 2.25 8.07
CA MET A 85 0.00 1.25 8.77
C MET A 85 -1.44 1.72 8.99
N LYS A 86 -2.35 0.78 9.23
CA LYS A 86 -3.69 1.11 9.74
C LYS A 86 -3.61 1.28 11.25
N ALA A 87 -4.21 2.35 11.77
CA ALA A 87 -4.27 2.65 13.19
C ALA A 87 -5.69 3.07 13.57
N LYS A 88 -6.12 2.71 14.80
CA LYS A 88 -7.42 3.12 15.33
C LYS A 88 -7.40 4.62 15.63
N ILE A 89 -8.47 5.32 15.26
CA ILE A 89 -8.59 6.77 15.47
C ILE A 89 -8.91 7.09 16.93
N SER A 90 -9.74 6.25 17.58
CA SER A 90 -10.06 6.36 19.00
C SER A 90 -10.20 4.99 19.67
N LYS A 91 -10.19 4.97 21.01
CA LYS A 91 -10.44 3.75 21.80
C LYS A 91 -11.94 3.43 21.79
N GLY A 92 -12.36 2.57 20.87
CA GLY A 92 -13.73 2.03 20.85
C GLY A 92 -14.40 2.09 19.49
N GLU A 93 -13.87 2.87 18.55
CA GLU A 93 -14.38 2.92 17.18
C GLU A 93 -13.82 1.77 16.32
N GLU A 94 -14.66 1.27 15.41
CA GLU A 94 -14.23 0.38 14.33
C GLU A 94 -13.47 1.13 13.22
N GLU A 95 -13.51 2.46 13.23
CA GLU A 95 -12.89 3.28 12.20
C GLU A 95 -11.37 3.28 12.34
N THR A 96 -10.70 2.95 11.22
CA THR A 96 -9.25 2.89 11.13
C THR A 96 -8.75 3.92 10.13
N GLY A 97 -7.74 4.69 10.53
CA GLY A 97 -7.03 5.65 9.69
C GLY A 97 -5.66 5.12 9.26
N TYR A 98 -5.02 5.88 8.38
CA TYR A 98 -3.65 5.67 7.95
C TYR A 98 -2.68 6.41 8.87
N TRP A 99 -1.57 5.76 9.19
CA TRP A 99 -0.51 6.35 9.99
C TRP A 99 0.87 6.02 9.41
N ILE A 100 1.83 6.90 9.64
CA ILE A 100 3.22 6.74 9.19
C ILE A 100 3.98 5.74 10.08
N THR A 101 4.87 4.97 9.48
CA THR A 101 5.83 4.10 10.19
C THR A 101 7.16 4.83 10.37
N PRO A 102 8.13 4.29 11.15
CA PRO A 102 9.47 4.87 11.21
C PRO A 102 10.15 5.00 9.84
N ALA A 103 9.87 4.10 8.89
CA ALA A 103 10.46 4.12 7.56
C ALA A 103 10.03 5.35 6.74
N SER A 104 8.76 5.76 6.84
CA SER A 104 8.28 6.97 6.14
C SER A 104 8.77 8.27 6.76
N ARG A 105 9.33 8.26 7.98
CA ARG A 105 9.95 9.47 8.57
C ARG A 105 11.30 9.84 7.95
N LEU A 106 11.87 8.96 7.13
CA LEU A 106 13.15 9.19 6.44
C LEU A 106 12.96 9.77 5.03
N LEU A 107 11.71 10.08 4.66
CA LEU A 107 11.30 10.54 3.33
C LEU A 107 10.87 12.01 3.35
#